data_AF-A0A6M0S521-F1
#
_entry.id   AF-A0A6M0S521-F1
#
_cell.length_a   1.000
_cell.length_b   1.000
_cell.length_c   1.000
_cell.angle_alpha   90.00
_cell.angle_beta   90.00
_cell.angle_gamma   90.00
#
_symmetry.space_group_name_H-M   'P 1'
#
loop_
_entity.id
_entity.type
_entity.pdbx_description
1 polymer ?
#
loop_
_entity_poly.entity_id
_entity_poly.type
_entity_poly.pdbx_seq_one_letter_code
_entity_poly.pdbx_strand_id
1 'polypeptide(L)'
;MGHELKTKSSYVEQVATLQLKKRTSEAKIQWLDSGKPIVVGLEDIHQSVDISLSHDDSLCLCVAGVGSQGCDLAPINNRKFDDWLALLGKARKSLLEILTTRYSDPLDVAGTRVWAAIEALRKASQLVDFELEIDKHDKDSVVFKGSSSESQLYVLTFPIKLTRGKPRIVALIVPEPKLNQSQLSPGNNYLEYNSDIYCLGTVVNSQSNFFYVKFPISYRQVANFSQTVYFSNFFSWIEHVRDLALLPIRKTLGEQLATGDWGMVTNFAEIDILGEAGLDDKIESRIWIGNVSGRQNATVDFNYDWLKVNPNDKKERIALGKLQMTWVKLTKNAAPQPMPLPKFLAEFIERVPNYYIPESCPESFRDISKGKRLYETSSGPNTRHLLAEQSFSTSLEDTDAIGNINFQNYYIFQGRMRDEFFQSIIPEYYRRDIHKGEFRCLQSKVDFLREAMPFDRIEVKMYLQSVCERTVNLIFEYFRSLPNGTREKLAIGRQEAIWLIPDGNGESISASMPLKVKTALLDSVQ
;
A
#
# COMPACT_ATOMS: atom_id res chain seq x y z
N MET A 1 21.00 -56.97 -24.59
CA MET A 1 21.13 -55.74 -23.76
C MET A 1 20.71 -54.58 -24.63
N GLY A 2 19.46 -54.13 -24.49
CA GLY A 2 18.93 -52.98 -25.22
C GLY A 2 18.48 -51.92 -24.21
N HIS A 3 18.96 -50.70 -24.38
CA HIS A 3 18.49 -49.52 -23.65
C HIS A 3 17.62 -48.70 -24.61
N GLU A 4 16.33 -48.57 -24.30
CA GLU A 4 15.43 -47.60 -24.91
C GLU A 4 14.89 -46.67 -23.82
N LEU A 5 15.18 -45.38 -23.98
CA LEU A 5 14.65 -44.28 -23.19
C LEU A 5 13.21 -43.99 -23.63
N LYS A 6 12.24 -44.16 -22.73
CA LYS A 6 10.87 -43.66 -22.88
C LYS A 6 10.62 -42.41 -22.02
N THR A 7 9.83 -41.56 -22.62
CA THR A 7 9.56 -40.14 -22.39
C THR A 7 8.62 -39.84 -21.21
N LYS A 8 8.76 -38.59 -20.74
CA LYS A 8 7.88 -37.81 -19.87
C LYS A 8 6.38 -37.96 -20.19
N SER A 9 5.55 -38.19 -19.17
CA SER A 9 4.14 -37.78 -19.16
C SER A 9 3.59 -37.75 -17.72
N SER A 10 2.69 -36.79 -17.44
CA SER A 10 1.81 -36.64 -16.27
C SER A 10 2.33 -35.93 -15.00
N TYR A 11 2.61 -34.62 -15.13
CA TYR A 11 2.65 -33.69 -13.98
C TYR A 11 1.61 -32.54 -14.13
N VAL A 12 0.50 -32.80 -14.84
CA VAL A 12 -0.51 -31.79 -15.22
C VAL A 12 -1.92 -32.08 -14.66
N GLU A 13 -2.11 -33.09 -13.80
CA GLU A 13 -3.44 -33.40 -13.21
C GLU A 13 -3.45 -33.49 -11.68
N GLN A 14 -2.90 -32.49 -10.98
CA GLN A 14 -3.00 -32.44 -9.50
C GLN A 14 -3.43 -31.09 -8.89
N VAL A 15 -4.01 -30.17 -9.67
CA VAL A 15 -4.45 -28.85 -9.13
C VAL A 15 -5.97 -28.63 -9.20
N ALA A 16 -6.76 -29.58 -9.71
CA ALA A 16 -8.20 -29.37 -9.89
C ALA A 16 -9.08 -30.44 -9.22
N THR A 17 -8.82 -30.77 -7.95
CA THR A 17 -9.88 -31.22 -7.02
C THR A 17 -9.35 -31.24 -5.58
N LEU A 18 -9.39 -30.09 -4.89
CA LEU A 18 -9.67 -30.13 -3.45
C LEU A 18 -11.13 -30.58 -3.31
N GLN A 19 -11.37 -31.87 -3.56
CA GLN A 19 -12.52 -32.53 -2.99
C GLN A 19 -12.41 -32.32 -1.49
N LEU A 20 -13.38 -31.60 -0.93
CA LEU A 20 -13.90 -31.85 0.39
C LEU A 20 -14.13 -33.37 0.50
N LYS A 21 -13.09 -34.12 0.85
CA LYS A 21 -13.23 -35.47 1.36
C LYS A 21 -13.98 -35.29 2.67
N LYS A 22 -15.31 -35.42 2.59
CA LYS A 22 -16.19 -35.74 3.71
C LYS A 22 -15.61 -36.99 4.40
N ARG A 23 -14.71 -36.78 5.35
CA ARG A 23 -14.63 -37.60 6.55
C ARG A 23 -15.49 -36.89 7.57
N THR A 24 -16.80 -37.05 7.44
CA THR A 24 -17.75 -36.62 8.47
C THR A 24 -17.70 -37.66 9.57
N SER A 25 -16.83 -37.46 10.55
CA SER A 25 -17.27 -37.74 11.92
C SER A 25 -18.39 -36.73 12.17
N GLU A 26 -19.64 -37.19 12.31
CA GLU A 26 -20.77 -36.29 12.52
C GLU A 26 -20.59 -35.56 13.84
N ALA A 27 -20.35 -34.24 13.78
CA ALA A 27 -20.39 -33.39 14.95
C ALA A 27 -21.82 -33.41 15.51
N LYS A 28 -21.96 -33.80 16.78
CA LYS A 28 -23.24 -33.80 17.50
C LYS A 28 -23.16 -32.82 18.66
N ILE A 29 -24.25 -32.13 18.93
CA ILE A 29 -24.38 -31.28 20.11
C ILE A 29 -25.00 -32.13 21.24
N GLN A 30 -24.32 -32.19 22.38
CA GLN A 30 -24.85 -32.72 23.62
C GLN A 30 -25.01 -31.60 24.64
N TRP A 31 -25.93 -31.77 25.58
CA TRP A 31 -26.18 -30.79 26.63
C TRP A 31 -25.70 -31.35 27.97
N LEU A 32 -24.88 -30.58 28.67
CA LEU A 32 -24.50 -30.88 30.05
C LEU A 32 -25.65 -30.59 31.00
N ASP A 33 -25.64 -31.17 32.20
CA ASP A 33 -26.62 -30.89 33.26
C ASP A 33 -26.64 -29.40 33.67
N SER A 34 -25.52 -28.69 33.43
CA SER A 34 -25.42 -27.24 33.60
C SER A 34 -26.19 -26.43 32.55
N GLY A 35 -26.75 -27.07 31.52
CA GLY A 35 -27.36 -26.43 30.37
C GLY A 35 -26.36 -25.93 29.32
N LYS A 36 -25.05 -26.18 29.48
CA LYS A 36 -24.03 -25.81 28.49
C LYS A 36 -24.04 -26.81 27.31
N PRO A 37 -24.11 -26.33 26.05
CA PRO A 37 -23.93 -27.20 24.87
C PRO A 37 -22.45 -27.56 24.69
N ILE A 38 -22.17 -28.80 24.33
CA ILE A 38 -20.83 -29.30 23.99
C ILE A 38 -20.87 -30.01 22.62
N VAL A 39 -19.76 -29.96 21.89
CA VAL A 39 -19.62 -30.67 20.61
C VAL A 39 -18.90 -31.99 20.84
N VAL A 40 -19.53 -33.09 20.41
CA VAL A 40 -18.95 -34.45 20.44
C VAL A 40 -18.83 -35.00 19.01
N GLY A 41 -17.95 -35.99 18.81
CA GLY A 41 -17.72 -36.58 17.49
C GLY A 41 -16.67 -35.85 16.64
N LEU A 42 -15.85 -34.99 17.24
CA LEU A 42 -14.71 -34.30 16.60
C LEU A 42 -13.35 -34.70 17.21
N GLU A 43 -13.26 -35.93 17.72
CA GLU A 43 -12.09 -36.45 18.46
C GLU A 43 -10.78 -36.46 17.63
N ASP A 44 -10.88 -36.50 16.30
CA ASP A 44 -9.74 -36.47 15.37
C ASP A 44 -9.15 -35.06 15.14
N ILE A 45 -9.78 -33.99 15.66
CA ILE A 45 -9.28 -32.62 15.54
C ILE A 45 -8.40 -32.32 16.75
N HIS A 46 -7.12 -31.96 16.51
CA HIS A 46 -6.14 -31.60 17.55
C HIS A 46 -6.52 -30.35 18.40
N GLN A 47 -7.69 -29.76 18.17
CA GLN A 47 -8.18 -28.55 18.82
C GLN A 47 -9.65 -28.74 19.21
N SER A 48 -9.98 -28.52 20.49
CA SER A 48 -11.35 -28.62 20.98
C SER A 48 -12.20 -27.47 20.44
N VAL A 49 -13.36 -27.80 19.88
CA VAL A 49 -14.40 -26.84 19.51
C VAL A 49 -15.40 -26.74 20.66
N ASP A 50 -15.66 -25.54 21.13
CA ASP A 50 -16.63 -25.27 22.19
C ASP A 50 -17.78 -24.39 21.66
N ILE A 51 -18.90 -24.37 22.38
CA ILE A 51 -20.10 -23.58 22.04
C ILE A 51 -20.61 -22.89 23.29
N SER A 52 -21.04 -21.64 23.16
CA SER A 52 -21.78 -20.94 24.20
C SER A 52 -23.02 -20.26 23.65
N LEU A 53 -24.08 -20.28 24.45
CA LEU A 53 -25.35 -19.66 24.17
C LEU A 53 -25.69 -18.63 25.24
N SER A 54 -26.27 -17.51 24.83
CA SER A 54 -26.99 -16.59 25.71
C SER A 54 -28.28 -16.19 25.03
N HIS A 55 -29.37 -16.10 25.80
CA HIS A 55 -30.64 -15.71 25.24
C HIS A 55 -31.47 -14.92 26.25
N ASP A 56 -32.38 -14.12 25.71
CA ASP A 56 -33.50 -13.53 26.44
C ASP A 56 -34.81 -13.89 25.73
N ASP A 57 -35.94 -13.29 26.14
CA ASP A 57 -37.27 -13.56 25.57
C ASP A 57 -37.39 -13.25 24.06
N SER A 58 -36.41 -12.56 23.47
CA SER A 58 -36.47 -12.01 22.11
C SER A 58 -35.27 -12.33 21.23
N LEU A 59 -34.13 -12.71 21.80
CA LEU A 59 -32.89 -12.96 21.06
C LEU A 59 -32.09 -14.12 21.63
N CYS A 60 -31.44 -14.87 20.73
CA CYS A 60 -30.44 -15.88 21.08
C CYS A 60 -29.12 -15.55 20.36
N LEU A 61 -28.04 -15.46 21.14
CA LEU A 61 -26.66 -15.32 20.70
C LEU A 61 -25.96 -16.67 20.86
N CYS A 62 -25.41 -17.19 19.76
CA CYS A 62 -24.59 -18.39 19.74
C CYS A 62 -23.17 -18.05 19.29
N VAL A 63 -22.17 -18.51 20.04
CA VAL A 63 -20.76 -18.47 19.65
C VAL A 63 -20.23 -19.89 19.57
N ALA A 64 -19.46 -20.20 18.53
CA ALA A 64 -18.84 -21.49 18.32
C ALA A 64 -17.46 -21.29 17.70
N GLY A 65 -16.46 -22.01 18.21
CA GLY A 65 -15.09 -21.82 17.76
C GLY A 65 -14.11 -22.73 18.48
N VAL A 66 -12.85 -22.67 18.04
CA VAL A 66 -11.75 -23.37 18.70
C VAL A 66 -11.41 -22.70 20.03
N GLY A 67 -11.19 -23.51 21.07
CA GLY A 67 -10.90 -23.04 22.42
C GLY A 67 -12.16 -22.62 23.19
N SER A 68 -11.97 -22.24 24.46
CA SER A 68 -13.08 -21.96 25.39
C SER A 68 -14.03 -20.89 24.82
N GLN A 69 -15.31 -21.24 24.76
CA GLN A 69 -16.35 -20.32 24.28
C GLN A 69 -17.24 -19.87 25.43
N GLY A 70 -17.51 -18.56 25.49
CA GLY A 70 -18.40 -17.94 26.45
C GLY A 70 -19.02 -16.68 25.86
N CYS A 71 -20.31 -16.50 26.04
CA CYS A 71 -21.00 -15.29 25.61
C CYS A 71 -22.13 -14.90 26.55
N ASP A 72 -22.40 -13.61 26.62
CA ASP A 72 -23.61 -13.11 27.25
C ASP A 72 -24.24 -11.95 26.48
N LEU A 73 -25.55 -11.79 26.68
CA LEU A 73 -26.35 -10.72 26.11
C LEU A 73 -27.30 -10.19 27.19
N ALA A 74 -27.01 -8.99 27.70
CA ALA A 74 -27.75 -8.42 28.81
C ALA A 74 -28.41 -7.08 28.42
N PRO A 75 -29.72 -6.89 28.67
CA PRO A 75 -30.38 -5.60 28.45
C PRO A 75 -29.91 -4.54 29.45
N ILE A 76 -29.63 -3.35 28.95
CA ILE A 76 -29.25 -2.20 29.77
C ILE A 76 -30.51 -1.71 30.51
N ASN A 77 -30.48 -1.83 31.84
CA ASN A 77 -31.59 -1.47 32.72
C ASN A 77 -31.13 -0.43 33.76
N ASN A 78 -32.04 0.49 34.08
CA ASN A 78 -31.80 1.48 35.12
C ASN A 78 -31.77 0.83 36.51
N ARG A 79 -30.65 0.98 37.21
CA ARG A 79 -30.48 0.55 38.60
C ARG A 79 -29.65 1.57 39.37
N LYS A 80 -29.88 1.68 40.68
CA LYS A 80 -29.02 2.50 41.53
C LYS A 80 -27.66 1.82 41.72
N PHE A 81 -26.66 2.62 42.10
CA PHE A 81 -25.30 2.11 42.32
C PHE A 81 -25.26 0.98 43.35
N ASP A 82 -25.99 1.11 44.46
CA ASP A 82 -26.07 0.08 45.51
C ASP A 82 -26.75 -1.21 45.02
N ASP A 83 -27.73 -1.11 44.11
CA ASP A 83 -28.39 -2.27 43.51
C ASP A 83 -27.42 -3.03 42.58
N TRP A 84 -26.58 -2.30 41.84
CA TRP A 84 -25.52 -2.90 41.04
C TRP A 84 -24.47 -3.58 41.91
N LEU A 85 -24.06 -2.95 43.02
CA LEU A 85 -23.12 -3.56 43.96
C LEU A 85 -23.68 -4.82 44.63
N ALA A 86 -24.98 -4.85 44.93
CA ALA A 86 -25.62 -6.03 45.48
C ALA A 86 -25.62 -7.21 44.48
N LEU A 87 -25.80 -6.93 43.18
CA LEU A 87 -25.77 -7.95 42.12
C LEU A 87 -24.37 -8.42 41.76
N LEU A 88 -23.43 -7.48 41.60
CA LEU A 88 -22.07 -7.78 41.17
C LEU A 88 -21.20 -8.26 42.34
N GLY A 89 -21.57 -7.93 43.58
CA GLY A 89 -20.78 -8.18 44.77
C GLY A 89 -19.78 -7.05 45.05
N LYS A 90 -19.50 -6.82 46.33
CA LYS A 90 -18.68 -5.69 46.83
C LYS A 90 -17.28 -5.63 46.24
N ALA A 91 -16.71 -6.78 45.86
CA ALA A 91 -15.38 -6.86 45.25
C ALA A 91 -15.25 -6.05 43.94
N ARG A 92 -16.36 -5.81 43.23
CA ARG A 92 -16.37 -5.09 41.94
C ARG A 92 -16.72 -3.60 42.07
N LYS A 93 -16.76 -3.06 43.30
CA LYS A 93 -17.03 -1.64 43.53
C LYS A 93 -16.03 -0.72 42.83
N SER A 94 -14.74 -0.98 43.02
CA SER A 94 -13.67 -0.20 42.39
C SER A 94 -13.74 -0.26 40.87
N LEU A 95 -14.04 -1.43 40.30
CA LEU A 95 -14.20 -1.62 38.86
C LEU A 95 -15.34 -0.76 38.30
N LEU A 96 -16.49 -0.74 38.99
CA LEU A 96 -17.65 0.05 38.59
C LEU A 96 -17.34 1.56 38.68
N GLU A 97 -16.68 2.00 39.75
CA GLU A 97 -16.25 3.40 39.93
C GLU A 97 -15.28 3.84 38.82
N ILE A 98 -14.31 2.99 38.45
CA ILE A 98 -13.37 3.28 37.36
C ILE A 98 -14.13 3.48 36.03
N LEU A 99 -15.06 2.58 35.68
CA LEU A 99 -15.85 2.71 34.45
C LEU A 99 -16.67 4.01 34.44
N THR A 100 -17.34 4.33 35.54
CA THR A 100 -18.23 5.51 35.60
C THR A 100 -17.48 6.83 35.72
N THR A 101 -16.35 6.87 36.44
CA THR A 101 -15.65 8.12 36.76
C THR A 101 -14.49 8.38 35.82
N ARG A 102 -13.65 7.38 35.54
CA ARG A 102 -12.48 7.55 34.67
C ARG A 102 -12.86 7.53 33.19
N TYR A 103 -13.73 6.59 32.81
CA TYR A 103 -14.13 6.40 31.42
C TYR A 103 -15.46 7.07 31.05
N SER A 104 -16.16 7.62 32.05
CA SER A 104 -17.45 8.32 31.86
C SER A 104 -18.55 7.44 31.25
N ASP A 105 -18.47 6.11 31.42
CA ASP A 105 -19.56 5.20 31.03
C ASP A 105 -20.80 5.51 31.89
N PRO A 106 -22.01 5.58 31.30
CA PRO A 106 -23.24 5.65 32.09
C PRO A 106 -23.33 4.46 33.06
N LEU A 107 -23.82 4.70 34.29
CA LEU A 107 -23.86 3.66 35.35
C LEU A 107 -24.52 2.36 34.89
N ASP A 108 -25.64 2.46 34.18
CA ASP A 108 -26.37 1.29 33.69
C ASP A 108 -25.59 0.50 32.64
N VAL A 109 -24.80 1.21 31.81
CA VAL A 109 -23.90 0.59 30.82
C VAL A 109 -22.78 -0.13 31.54
N ALA A 110 -22.10 0.56 32.47
CA ALA A 110 -21.00 0.00 33.24
C ALA A 110 -21.41 -1.24 34.06
N GLY A 111 -22.54 -1.17 34.77
CA GLY A 111 -23.05 -2.28 35.57
C GLY A 111 -23.46 -3.48 34.71
N THR A 112 -24.20 -3.24 33.63
CA THR A 112 -24.62 -4.31 32.70
C THR A 112 -23.41 -4.96 32.03
N ARG A 113 -22.37 -4.17 31.75
CA ARG A 113 -21.14 -4.65 31.12
C ARG A 113 -20.34 -5.59 32.03
N VAL A 114 -20.16 -5.21 33.29
CA VAL A 114 -19.49 -6.08 34.28
C VAL A 114 -20.29 -7.37 34.49
N TRP A 115 -21.63 -7.27 34.56
CA TRP A 115 -22.51 -8.44 34.65
C TRP A 115 -22.30 -9.40 33.47
N ALA A 116 -22.43 -8.89 32.24
CA ALA A 116 -22.31 -9.70 31.03
C ALA A 116 -20.92 -10.33 30.90
N ALA A 117 -19.87 -9.62 31.31
CA ALA A 117 -18.51 -10.15 31.30
C ALA A 117 -18.34 -11.35 32.25
N ILE A 118 -18.87 -11.26 33.47
CA ILE A 118 -18.82 -12.36 34.45
C ILE A 118 -19.57 -13.58 33.92
N GLU A 119 -20.76 -13.38 33.34
CA GLU A 119 -21.57 -14.49 32.83
C GLU A 119 -20.90 -15.17 31.63
N ALA A 120 -20.26 -14.41 30.75
CA ALA A 120 -19.46 -14.97 29.66
C ALA A 120 -18.27 -15.82 30.19
N LEU A 121 -17.54 -15.35 31.21
CA LEU A 121 -16.45 -16.10 31.85
C LEU A 121 -16.93 -17.39 32.51
N ARG A 122 -18.08 -17.32 33.19
CA ARG A 122 -18.71 -18.48 33.82
C ARG A 122 -19.08 -19.55 32.78
N LYS A 123 -19.66 -19.15 31.65
CA LYS A 123 -20.00 -20.08 30.56
C LYS A 123 -18.78 -20.71 29.90
N ALA A 124 -17.66 -19.97 29.84
CA ALA A 124 -16.42 -20.44 29.25
C ALA A 124 -15.69 -21.48 30.11
N SER A 125 -15.67 -21.28 31.42
CA SER A 125 -14.81 -22.02 32.36
C SER A 125 -15.55 -22.92 33.34
N GLN A 126 -16.86 -22.72 33.52
CA GLN A 126 -17.69 -23.28 34.60
C GLN A 126 -17.28 -22.86 36.02
N LEU A 127 -16.32 -21.93 36.16
CA LEU A 127 -15.90 -21.38 37.44
C LEU A 127 -16.82 -20.23 37.87
N VAL A 128 -17.02 -20.09 39.18
CA VAL A 128 -17.94 -19.12 39.77
C VAL A 128 -17.23 -17.83 40.21
N ASP A 129 -15.95 -17.92 40.58
CA ASP A 129 -15.17 -16.80 41.11
C ASP A 129 -14.07 -16.38 40.14
N PHE A 130 -14.29 -15.23 39.49
CA PHE A 130 -13.27 -14.49 38.74
C PHE A 130 -13.00 -13.15 39.39
N GLU A 131 -11.71 -12.82 39.49
CA GLU A 131 -11.27 -11.43 39.59
C GLU A 131 -11.32 -10.80 38.21
N LEU A 132 -11.91 -9.61 38.12
CA LEU A 132 -12.15 -8.92 36.84
C LEU A 132 -11.45 -7.56 36.86
N GLU A 133 -10.59 -7.34 35.88
CA GLU A 133 -9.85 -6.09 35.68
C GLU A 133 -10.09 -5.54 34.27
N ILE A 134 -10.03 -4.22 34.10
CA ILE A 134 -10.07 -3.57 32.78
C ILE A 134 -8.70 -3.70 32.14
N ASP A 135 -8.61 -4.44 31.04
CA ASP A 135 -7.39 -4.55 30.24
C ASP A 135 -7.28 -3.38 29.25
N LYS A 136 -8.37 -3.11 28.51
CA LYS A 136 -8.43 -2.02 27.54
C LYS A 136 -9.83 -1.42 27.46
N HIS A 137 -9.90 -0.10 27.27
CA HIS A 137 -11.13 0.64 27.01
C HIS A 137 -10.91 1.50 25.76
N ASP A 138 -11.76 1.36 24.75
CA ASP A 138 -11.75 2.15 23.52
C ASP A 138 -13.19 2.52 23.13
N LYS A 139 -13.53 3.80 23.30
CA LYS A 139 -14.87 4.35 23.08
C LYS A 139 -15.93 3.55 23.85
N ASP A 140 -16.80 2.82 23.15
CA ASP A 140 -17.90 2.05 23.75
C ASP A 140 -17.52 0.57 23.98
N SER A 141 -16.30 0.16 23.63
CA SER A 141 -15.82 -1.22 23.74
C SER A 141 -14.82 -1.37 24.87
N VAL A 142 -14.94 -2.45 25.65
CA VAL A 142 -14.07 -2.72 26.79
C VAL A 142 -13.67 -4.18 26.80
N VAL A 143 -12.37 -4.42 26.91
CA VAL A 143 -11.81 -5.75 27.15
C VAL A 143 -11.51 -5.88 28.64
N PHE A 144 -12.07 -6.92 29.26
CA PHE A 144 -11.72 -7.31 30.62
C PHE A 144 -10.78 -8.50 30.61
N LYS A 145 -9.89 -8.51 31.60
CA LYS A 145 -9.09 -9.66 31.98
C LYS A 145 -9.77 -10.33 33.17
N GLY A 146 -10.22 -11.58 32.97
CA GLY A 146 -10.78 -12.43 34.01
C GLY A 146 -9.74 -13.44 34.48
N SER A 147 -9.37 -13.38 35.76
CA SER A 147 -8.37 -14.26 36.37
C SER A 147 -8.99 -15.17 37.43
N SER A 148 -8.61 -16.45 37.40
CA SER A 148 -8.90 -17.47 38.41
C SER A 148 -7.62 -18.23 38.75
N SER A 149 -7.65 -19.10 39.77
CA SER A 149 -6.48 -19.93 40.13
C SER A 149 -6.03 -20.88 39.03
N GLU A 150 -6.93 -21.24 38.10
CA GLU A 150 -6.71 -22.28 37.08
C GLU A 150 -6.71 -21.73 35.65
N SER A 151 -7.27 -20.54 35.42
CA SER A 151 -7.43 -19.98 34.07
C SER A 151 -7.42 -18.46 34.04
N GLN A 152 -6.87 -17.93 32.94
CA GLN A 152 -6.95 -16.51 32.58
C GLN A 152 -7.65 -16.41 31.23
N LEU A 153 -8.73 -15.66 31.17
CA LEU A 153 -9.54 -15.46 29.98
C LEU A 153 -9.81 -13.97 29.75
N TYR A 154 -10.12 -13.61 28.52
CA TYR A 154 -10.40 -12.23 28.15
C TYR A 154 -11.82 -12.11 27.61
N VAL A 155 -12.51 -11.03 27.98
CA VAL A 155 -13.88 -10.78 27.56
C VAL A 155 -13.98 -9.43 26.90
N LEU A 156 -14.37 -9.42 25.63
CA LEU A 156 -14.75 -8.20 24.94
C LEU A 156 -16.22 -7.90 25.22
N THR A 157 -16.51 -6.64 25.54
CA THR A 157 -17.86 -6.14 25.74
C THR A 157 -18.12 -4.89 24.91
N PHE A 158 -19.31 -4.77 24.35
CA PHE A 158 -19.74 -3.57 23.62
C PHE A 158 -21.27 -3.46 23.58
N PRO A 159 -21.83 -2.24 23.54
CA PRO A 159 -23.26 -2.05 23.42
C PRO A 159 -23.75 -2.29 21.99
N ILE A 160 -24.94 -2.85 21.86
CA ILE A 160 -25.70 -2.93 20.61
C ILE A 160 -27.10 -2.35 20.80
N LYS A 161 -27.62 -1.74 19.73
CA LYS A 161 -29.03 -1.32 19.64
C LYS A 161 -29.65 -1.99 18.43
N LEU A 162 -30.57 -2.91 18.68
CA LEU A 162 -31.30 -3.63 17.65
C LEU A 162 -32.60 -2.91 17.29
N THR A 163 -33.23 -3.34 16.19
CA THR A 163 -34.49 -2.76 15.69
C THR A 163 -35.64 -2.86 16.71
N ARG A 164 -35.61 -3.83 17.63
CA ARG A 164 -36.61 -4.04 18.69
C ARG A 164 -35.93 -4.21 20.05
N GLY A 165 -36.57 -3.70 21.10
CA GLY A 165 -36.11 -3.86 22.49
C GLY A 165 -35.15 -2.78 22.98
N LYS A 166 -34.72 -2.91 24.25
CA LYS A 166 -33.74 -2.01 24.87
C LYS A 166 -32.33 -2.22 24.29
N PRO A 167 -31.44 -1.21 24.34
CA PRO A 167 -30.00 -1.42 24.14
C PRO A 167 -29.47 -2.56 25.03
N ARG A 168 -28.49 -3.30 24.54
CA ARG A 168 -27.91 -4.48 25.20
C ARG A 168 -26.40 -4.37 25.24
N ILE A 169 -25.78 -4.99 26.24
CA ILE A 169 -24.35 -5.32 26.19
C ILE A 169 -24.19 -6.73 25.65
N VAL A 170 -23.35 -6.87 24.63
CA VAL A 170 -22.80 -8.15 24.19
C VAL A 170 -21.49 -8.38 24.94
N ALA A 171 -21.28 -9.59 25.46
CA ALA A 171 -20.01 -10.04 26.01
C ALA A 171 -19.57 -11.32 25.29
N LEU A 172 -18.29 -11.39 24.90
CA LEU A 172 -17.71 -12.50 24.16
C LEU A 172 -16.34 -12.84 24.72
N ILE A 173 -16.06 -14.13 24.93
CA ILE A 173 -14.69 -14.59 25.15
C ILE A 173 -13.89 -14.36 23.89
N VAL A 174 -12.77 -13.67 24.05
CA VAL A 174 -11.82 -13.41 22.98
C VAL A 174 -10.49 -14.06 23.34
N PRO A 175 -9.66 -14.41 22.35
CA PRO A 175 -8.27 -14.75 22.62
C PRO A 175 -7.62 -13.64 23.43
N GLU A 176 -6.61 -13.97 24.24
CA GLU A 176 -5.78 -12.97 24.88
C GLU A 176 -5.43 -11.89 23.84
N PRO A 177 -5.71 -10.60 24.12
CA PRO A 177 -5.22 -9.53 23.31
C PRO A 177 -3.71 -9.63 23.40
N LYS A 178 -3.12 -10.37 22.46
CA LYS A 178 -1.72 -10.24 22.15
C LYS A 178 -1.61 -8.79 21.77
N LEU A 179 -1.13 -7.97 22.71
CA LEU A 179 -0.25 -6.89 22.33
C LEU A 179 0.65 -7.52 21.28
N ASN A 180 0.61 -7.01 20.05
CA ASN A 180 1.62 -7.32 19.05
C ASN A 180 2.97 -6.75 19.54
N GLN A 181 3.41 -7.14 20.74
CA GLN A 181 4.76 -7.03 21.24
C GLN A 181 5.70 -7.93 20.43
N SER A 182 5.15 -8.88 19.65
CA SER A 182 5.90 -9.58 18.59
C SER A 182 6.29 -8.71 17.39
N GLN A 183 6.06 -7.39 17.42
CA GLN A 183 6.65 -6.45 16.44
C GLN A 183 7.41 -5.27 17.05
N LEU A 184 7.54 -5.17 18.38
CA LEU A 184 8.22 -4.02 19.02
C LEU A 184 9.37 -4.40 19.97
N SER A 185 9.75 -5.67 20.00
CA SER A 185 11.14 -6.01 20.32
C SER A 185 11.86 -6.09 18.97
N PRO A 186 12.90 -5.27 18.69
CA PRO A 186 13.85 -5.65 17.65
C PRO A 186 14.28 -7.06 18.06
N GLY A 187 13.92 -8.08 17.28
CA GLY A 187 14.39 -9.42 17.58
C GLY A 187 15.90 -9.35 17.78
N ASN A 188 16.46 -10.22 18.63
CA ASN A 188 17.91 -10.43 18.69
C ASN A 188 18.46 -11.05 17.38
N ASN A 189 17.87 -10.69 16.24
CA ASN A 189 18.36 -10.95 14.92
C ASN A 189 19.34 -9.82 14.62
N TYR A 190 20.61 -10.08 14.92
CA TYR A 190 21.66 -9.39 14.19
C TYR A 190 21.33 -9.46 12.69
N LEU A 191 21.59 -8.38 11.97
CA LEU A 191 21.30 -8.26 10.55
C LEU A 191 22.19 -9.27 9.80
N GLU A 192 21.70 -10.49 9.61
CA GLU A 192 22.40 -11.51 8.84
C GLU A 192 22.24 -11.22 7.35
N TYR A 193 23.31 -11.41 6.58
CA TYR A 193 23.26 -11.27 5.13
C TYR A 193 22.24 -12.26 4.57
N ASN A 194 21.17 -11.74 3.99
CA ASN A 194 20.11 -12.51 3.37
C ASN A 194 20.00 -12.11 1.89
N SER A 195 20.42 -13.01 1.00
CA SER A 195 20.38 -12.80 -0.45
C SER A 195 18.96 -12.63 -0.99
N ASP A 196 17.93 -12.99 -0.24
CA ASP A 196 16.52 -12.81 -0.65
C ASP A 196 15.96 -11.42 -0.31
N ILE A 197 16.74 -10.57 0.37
CA ILE A 197 16.36 -9.17 0.65
C ILE A 197 16.85 -8.24 -0.46
N TYR A 198 18.09 -8.45 -0.92
CA TYR A 198 18.66 -7.69 -2.02
C TYR A 198 19.41 -8.62 -2.97
N CYS A 199 18.90 -8.80 -4.18
CA CYS A 199 19.55 -9.60 -5.21
C CYS A 199 19.33 -9.05 -6.61
N LEU A 200 20.24 -9.40 -7.52
CA LEU A 200 20.12 -9.15 -8.94
C LEU A 200 20.28 -10.49 -9.67
N GLY A 201 19.55 -10.68 -10.74
CA GLY A 201 19.72 -11.87 -11.58
C GLY A 201 19.11 -11.70 -12.95
N THR A 202 19.22 -12.77 -13.74
CA THR A 202 18.60 -12.89 -15.06
C THR A 202 17.69 -14.10 -15.05
N VAL A 203 16.47 -13.94 -15.56
CA VAL A 203 15.57 -15.05 -15.85
C VAL A 203 15.62 -15.28 -17.34
N VAL A 204 15.95 -16.52 -17.75
CA VAL A 204 15.91 -16.95 -19.15
C VAL A 204 15.07 -18.23 -19.22
N ASN A 205 13.90 -18.15 -19.83
CA ASN A 205 13.06 -19.32 -20.11
C ASN A 205 12.34 -19.17 -21.47
N SER A 206 11.56 -20.18 -21.86
CA SER A 206 10.87 -20.20 -23.16
C SER A 206 9.80 -19.12 -23.34
N GLN A 207 9.36 -18.47 -22.26
CA GLN A 207 8.26 -17.49 -22.24
C GLN A 207 8.73 -16.09 -21.88
N SER A 208 9.91 -15.92 -21.29
CA SER A 208 10.40 -14.62 -20.83
C SER A 208 11.90 -14.62 -20.66
N ASN A 209 12.48 -13.49 -21.02
CA ASN A 209 13.85 -13.13 -20.73
C ASN A 209 13.79 -11.74 -20.07
N PHE A 210 14.29 -11.57 -18.85
CA PHE A 210 14.44 -10.26 -18.20
C PHE A 210 15.53 -10.27 -17.13
N PHE A 211 16.08 -9.09 -16.82
CA PHE A 211 16.84 -8.89 -15.59
C PHE A 211 15.89 -8.54 -14.47
N TYR A 212 16.19 -8.98 -13.25
CA TYR A 212 15.45 -8.54 -12.08
C TYR A 212 16.38 -8.02 -10.99
N VAL A 213 15.85 -7.12 -10.19
CA VAL A 213 16.48 -6.61 -8.97
C VAL A 213 15.44 -6.64 -7.86
N LYS A 214 15.79 -7.28 -6.73
CA LYS A 214 15.00 -7.21 -5.49
C LYS A 214 15.67 -6.27 -4.51
N PHE A 215 14.87 -5.47 -3.82
CA PHE A 215 15.37 -4.57 -2.77
C PHE A 215 14.26 -4.20 -1.76
N PRO A 216 14.61 -3.90 -0.50
CA PRO A 216 13.65 -3.42 0.49
C PRO A 216 13.32 -1.93 0.26
N ILE A 217 12.17 -1.50 0.78
CA ILE A 217 11.76 -0.10 0.76
C ILE A 217 12.29 0.62 2.01
N SER A 218 12.81 1.84 1.84
CA SER A 218 13.29 2.68 2.94
C SER A 218 12.24 3.68 3.41
N TYR A 219 12.36 4.14 4.66
CA TYR A 219 11.50 5.18 5.25
C TYR A 219 11.42 6.47 4.42
N ARG A 220 12.49 6.85 3.73
CA ARG A 220 12.50 8.05 2.86
C ARG A 220 11.53 7.91 1.69
N GLN A 221 11.29 6.69 1.21
CA GLN A 221 10.52 6.44 -0.01
C GLN A 221 9.00 6.39 0.25
N VAL A 222 8.58 6.05 1.48
CA VAL A 222 7.18 5.95 1.90
C VAL A 222 6.60 7.27 2.41
N ALA A 223 6.76 8.33 1.62
CA ALA A 223 6.47 9.70 2.07
C ALA A 223 4.98 10.10 2.03
N ASN A 224 4.10 9.26 1.47
CA ASN A 224 2.65 9.50 1.53
C ASN A 224 2.15 9.40 2.98
N PHE A 225 1.00 10.02 3.29
CA PHE A 225 0.39 9.92 4.62
C PHE A 225 -0.03 8.48 4.95
N SER A 226 -0.36 7.68 3.92
CA SER A 226 -0.57 6.23 4.06
C SER A 226 0.70 5.42 4.30
N GLN A 227 1.89 6.04 4.38
CA GLN A 227 3.18 5.36 4.52
C GLN A 227 3.46 4.34 3.39
N THR A 228 3.03 4.68 2.18
CA THR A 228 3.37 3.92 0.96
C THR A 228 4.25 4.74 0.03
N VAL A 229 4.85 4.08 -0.96
CA VAL A 229 5.85 4.65 -1.88
C VAL A 229 5.32 5.90 -2.60
N TYR A 230 6.05 7.01 -2.49
CA TYR A 230 5.76 8.25 -3.22
C TYR A 230 6.24 8.15 -4.67
N PHE A 231 5.42 8.64 -5.62
CA PHE A 231 5.54 8.30 -7.04
C PHE A 231 6.89 8.65 -7.68
N SER A 232 7.52 9.75 -7.26
CA SER A 232 8.78 10.19 -7.85
C SER A 232 9.91 9.18 -7.63
N ASN A 233 9.80 8.31 -6.62
CA ASN A 233 10.78 7.26 -6.36
C ASN A 233 10.87 6.23 -7.49
N PHE A 234 9.79 5.99 -8.24
CA PHE A 234 9.84 5.07 -9.40
C PHE A 234 10.85 5.55 -10.45
N PHE A 235 11.04 6.85 -10.64
CA PHE A 235 12.02 7.38 -11.60
C PHE A 235 13.46 7.24 -11.10
N SER A 236 13.67 7.39 -9.79
CA SER A 236 14.95 7.06 -9.15
C SER A 236 15.28 5.56 -9.30
N TRP A 237 14.27 4.70 -9.14
CA TRP A 237 14.43 3.26 -9.32
C TRP A 237 14.66 2.85 -10.77
N ILE A 238 13.96 3.47 -11.74
CA ILE A 238 14.17 3.27 -13.17
C ILE A 238 15.65 3.46 -13.53
N GLU A 239 16.25 4.55 -13.05
CA GLU A 239 17.66 4.84 -13.25
C GLU A 239 18.57 3.81 -12.58
N HIS A 240 18.38 3.58 -11.29
CA HIS A 240 19.20 2.66 -10.50
C HIS A 240 19.18 1.24 -11.07
N VAL A 241 18.00 0.72 -11.41
CA VAL A 241 17.84 -0.63 -11.97
C VAL A 241 18.46 -0.73 -13.37
N ARG A 242 18.33 0.29 -14.22
CA ARG A 242 19.02 0.33 -15.52
C ARG A 242 20.53 0.26 -15.34
N ASP A 243 21.08 1.06 -14.43
CA ASP A 243 22.52 1.10 -14.20
C ASP A 243 23.07 -0.23 -13.67
N LEU A 244 22.28 -0.92 -12.83
CA LEU A 244 22.59 -2.29 -12.41
C LEU A 244 22.52 -3.29 -13.59
N ALA A 245 21.53 -3.18 -14.46
CA ALA A 245 21.44 -4.02 -15.65
C ALA A 245 22.62 -3.80 -16.61
N LEU A 246 23.16 -2.58 -16.66
CA LEU A 246 24.31 -2.21 -17.48
C LEU A 246 25.67 -2.57 -16.87
N LEU A 247 25.74 -3.16 -15.67
CA LEU A 247 27.00 -3.52 -14.99
C LEU A 247 28.04 -4.20 -15.90
N PRO A 248 27.69 -5.18 -16.78
CA PRO A 248 28.67 -5.84 -17.63
C PRO A 248 29.41 -4.91 -18.60
N ILE A 249 28.78 -3.81 -19.01
CA ILE A 249 29.37 -2.82 -19.93
C ILE A 249 29.60 -1.45 -19.28
N ARG A 250 29.29 -1.30 -17.98
CA ARG A 250 29.29 0.00 -17.27
C ARG A 250 30.63 0.71 -17.38
N LYS A 251 31.73 -0.02 -17.26
CA LYS A 251 33.08 0.56 -17.37
C LYS A 251 33.31 1.17 -18.76
N THR A 252 33.08 0.39 -19.82
CA THR A 252 33.26 0.83 -21.21
C THR A 252 32.32 1.97 -21.58
N LEU A 253 31.05 1.88 -21.15
CA LEU A 253 30.07 2.96 -21.34
C LEU A 253 30.53 4.24 -20.63
N GLY A 254 30.96 4.14 -19.37
CA GLY A 254 31.47 5.26 -18.59
C GLY A 254 32.71 5.91 -19.20
N GLU A 255 33.68 5.11 -19.64
CA GLU A 255 34.88 5.60 -20.35
C GLU A 255 34.52 6.36 -21.63
N GLN A 256 33.53 5.88 -22.39
CA GLN A 256 33.10 6.56 -23.60
C GLN A 256 32.35 7.87 -23.30
N LEU A 257 31.46 7.88 -22.31
CA LEU A 257 30.74 9.08 -21.91
C LEU A 257 31.69 10.14 -21.32
N ALA A 258 32.72 9.71 -20.59
CA ALA A 258 33.73 10.60 -20.00
C ALA A 258 34.57 11.37 -21.04
N THR A 259 34.55 10.96 -22.32
CA THR A 259 35.19 11.74 -23.40
C THR A 259 34.52 13.09 -23.65
N GLY A 260 33.22 13.22 -23.31
CA GLY A 260 32.41 14.38 -23.63
C GLY A 260 31.99 14.48 -25.11
N ASP A 261 32.43 13.55 -25.96
CA ASP A 261 32.06 13.51 -27.39
C ASP A 261 30.73 12.75 -27.61
N TRP A 262 30.28 11.99 -26.61
CA TRP A 262 29.14 11.08 -26.71
C TRP A 262 28.20 11.23 -25.51
N GLY A 263 26.91 10.99 -25.75
CA GLY A 263 25.88 11.05 -24.72
C GLY A 263 24.84 9.96 -24.89
N MET A 264 24.20 9.60 -23.78
CA MET A 264 22.97 8.80 -23.75
C MET A 264 21.84 9.71 -23.25
N VAL A 265 21.08 10.29 -24.16
CA VAL A 265 20.07 11.30 -23.81
C VAL A 265 18.73 10.63 -23.54
N THR A 266 18.06 11.02 -22.46
CA THR A 266 16.71 10.54 -22.16
C THR A 266 15.70 11.30 -23.00
N ASN A 267 14.91 10.60 -23.82
CA ASN A 267 13.84 11.19 -24.63
C ASN A 267 12.58 11.39 -23.78
N PHE A 268 12.17 10.34 -23.07
CA PHE A 268 11.08 10.39 -22.09
C PHE A 268 11.26 9.31 -21.03
N ALA A 269 10.60 9.51 -19.90
CA ALA A 269 10.30 8.44 -18.95
C ALA A 269 8.80 8.48 -18.61
N GLU A 270 8.22 7.33 -18.30
CA GLU A 270 6.82 7.22 -17.91
C GLU A 270 6.61 6.09 -16.89
N ILE A 271 5.62 6.29 -16.02
CA ILE A 271 5.17 5.30 -15.06
C ILE A 271 3.63 5.28 -15.04
N ASP A 272 3.06 4.09 -15.11
CA ASP A 272 1.66 3.79 -14.79
C ASP A 272 1.63 3.06 -13.45
N ILE A 273 1.02 3.66 -12.44
CA ILE A 273 0.96 3.13 -11.07
C ILE A 273 -0.34 2.37 -10.90
N LEU A 274 -0.19 1.08 -10.61
CA LEU A 274 -1.25 0.07 -10.59
C LEU A 274 -1.53 -0.48 -9.19
N GLY A 275 -0.81 0.00 -8.18
CA GLY A 275 -1.02 -0.35 -6.78
C GLY A 275 -0.10 0.41 -5.84
N GLU A 276 -0.03 -0.05 -4.60
CA GLU A 276 0.77 0.57 -3.53
C GLU A 276 1.70 -0.44 -2.85
N ALA A 277 2.82 0.03 -2.33
CA ALA A 277 3.77 -0.74 -1.53
C ALA A 277 4.21 0.05 -0.29
N GLY A 278 4.34 -0.63 0.85
CA GLY A 278 4.72 -0.07 2.14
C GLY A 278 6.05 -0.61 2.66
N LEU A 279 6.39 -0.30 3.92
CA LEU A 279 7.68 -0.67 4.53
C LEU A 279 7.89 -2.18 4.72
N ASP A 280 6.80 -2.93 4.88
CA ASP A 280 6.85 -4.38 5.07
C ASP A 280 7.00 -5.15 3.76
N ASP A 281 6.87 -4.46 2.61
CA ASP A 281 7.01 -5.04 1.29
C ASP A 281 8.46 -4.98 0.79
N LYS A 282 8.80 -5.93 -0.09
CA LYS A 282 10.00 -5.87 -0.93
C LYS A 282 9.59 -5.51 -2.35
N ILE A 283 10.43 -4.77 -3.06
CA ILE A 283 10.26 -4.56 -4.50
C ILE A 283 11.00 -5.65 -5.26
N GLU A 284 10.33 -6.25 -6.25
CA GLU A 284 10.94 -7.00 -7.34
C GLU A 284 10.74 -6.19 -8.62
N SER A 285 11.80 -5.55 -9.10
CA SER A 285 11.83 -4.87 -10.39
C SER A 285 12.24 -5.86 -11.47
N ARG A 286 11.58 -5.83 -12.62
CA ARG A 286 11.96 -6.57 -13.83
C ARG A 286 12.21 -5.57 -14.94
N ILE A 287 13.34 -5.69 -15.64
CA ILE A 287 13.73 -4.82 -16.74
C ILE A 287 14.10 -5.64 -17.97
N TRP A 288 13.64 -5.21 -19.13
CA TRP A 288 13.99 -5.78 -20.44
C TRP A 288 14.09 -4.69 -21.50
N ILE A 289 14.85 -4.98 -22.56
CA ILE A 289 14.91 -4.10 -23.73
C ILE A 289 13.63 -4.26 -24.55
N GLY A 290 13.02 -3.13 -24.90
CA GLY A 290 11.90 -3.06 -25.81
C GLY A 290 12.36 -2.92 -27.24
N ASN A 291 11.83 -1.90 -27.92
CA ASN A 291 12.18 -1.59 -29.29
C ASN A 291 13.55 -0.92 -29.39
N VAL A 292 14.32 -1.29 -30.42
CA VAL A 292 15.50 -0.54 -30.87
C VAL A 292 15.11 0.14 -32.17
N SER A 293 15.17 1.45 -32.21
CA SER A 293 14.58 2.26 -33.27
C SER A 293 15.34 3.56 -33.53
N GLY A 294 14.71 4.50 -34.24
CA GLY A 294 15.32 5.78 -34.59
C GLY A 294 16.30 5.68 -35.77
N ARG A 295 16.97 6.80 -36.07
CA ARG A 295 17.92 6.86 -37.18
C ARG A 295 19.08 5.90 -36.90
N GLN A 296 19.26 4.91 -37.79
CA GLN A 296 20.32 3.91 -37.68
C GLN A 296 20.32 3.15 -36.34
N ASN A 297 19.14 2.85 -35.79
CA ASN A 297 18.97 2.10 -34.54
C ASN A 297 19.62 2.76 -33.30
N ALA A 298 19.63 4.09 -33.26
CA ALA A 298 20.23 4.89 -32.18
C ALA A 298 19.43 4.92 -30.87
N THR A 299 18.14 4.57 -30.90
CA THR A 299 17.21 4.76 -29.78
C THR A 299 16.81 3.41 -29.19
N VAL A 300 16.81 3.32 -27.85
CA VAL A 300 16.52 2.10 -27.10
C VAL A 300 15.41 2.37 -26.11
N ASP A 301 14.39 1.52 -26.13
CA ASP A 301 13.36 1.45 -25.09
C ASP A 301 13.80 0.48 -23.99
N PHE A 302 13.69 0.90 -22.74
CA PHE A 302 13.77 0.06 -21.55
C PHE A 302 12.37 0.00 -20.94
N ASN A 303 11.89 -1.22 -20.68
CA ASN A 303 10.59 -1.43 -20.05
C ASN A 303 10.78 -2.03 -18.66
N TYR A 304 9.86 -1.71 -17.76
CA TYR A 304 9.91 -2.09 -16.36
C TYR A 304 8.57 -2.66 -15.90
N ASP A 305 8.62 -3.74 -15.13
CA ASP A 305 7.50 -4.28 -14.37
C ASP A 305 7.89 -4.26 -12.88
N TRP A 306 7.11 -3.54 -12.07
CA TRP A 306 7.36 -3.33 -10.66
C TRP A 306 6.36 -4.14 -9.85
N LEU A 307 6.88 -5.12 -9.10
CA LEU A 307 6.07 -5.96 -8.23
C LEU A 307 6.44 -5.66 -6.78
N LYS A 308 5.45 -5.64 -5.90
CA LYS A 308 5.70 -5.85 -4.47
C LYS A 308 5.64 -7.33 -4.15
N VAL A 309 6.46 -7.76 -3.21
CA VAL A 309 6.46 -9.08 -2.60
C VAL A 309 6.21 -8.88 -1.12
N ASN A 310 5.06 -9.33 -0.64
CA ASN A 310 4.70 -9.18 0.77
C ASN A 310 5.38 -10.25 1.64
N PRO A 311 5.27 -10.20 2.98
CA PRO A 311 5.88 -11.19 3.88
C PRO A 311 5.41 -12.64 3.69
N ASN A 312 4.30 -12.87 2.96
CA ASN A 312 3.78 -14.18 2.62
C ASN A 312 4.18 -14.63 1.19
N ASP A 313 5.20 -14.00 0.60
CA ASP A 313 5.70 -14.22 -0.76
C ASP A 313 4.66 -14.05 -1.88
N LYS A 314 3.54 -13.35 -1.59
CA LYS A 314 2.55 -13.02 -2.61
C LYS A 314 3.00 -11.79 -3.39
N LYS A 315 2.90 -11.89 -4.72
CA LYS A 315 3.22 -10.81 -5.65
C LYS A 315 1.98 -10.03 -6.05
N GLU A 316 2.13 -8.71 -6.12
CA GLU A 316 1.15 -7.79 -6.70
C GLU A 316 1.92 -6.79 -7.57
N ARG A 317 1.36 -6.45 -8.74
CA ARG A 317 1.98 -5.44 -9.60
C ARG A 317 1.57 -4.06 -9.13
N ILE A 318 2.58 -3.23 -8.87
CA ILE A 318 2.38 -1.87 -8.35
C ILE A 318 2.64 -0.80 -9.41
N ALA A 319 3.42 -1.10 -10.46
CA ALA A 319 3.59 -0.17 -11.58
C ALA A 319 4.15 -0.85 -12.84
N LEU A 320 3.92 -0.21 -13.99
CA LEU A 320 4.63 -0.44 -15.25
C LEU A 320 5.38 0.83 -15.63
N GLY A 321 6.62 0.69 -16.09
CA GLY A 321 7.44 1.83 -16.46
C GLY A 321 8.07 1.69 -17.84
N LYS A 322 8.37 2.83 -18.46
CA LYS A 322 9.12 2.87 -19.70
C LYS A 322 10.08 4.06 -19.71
N LEU A 323 11.29 3.82 -20.20
CA LEU A 323 12.34 4.81 -20.39
C LEU A 323 12.83 4.68 -21.83
N GLN A 324 12.89 5.79 -22.57
CA GLN A 324 13.47 5.80 -23.89
C GLN A 324 14.72 6.67 -23.91
N MET A 325 15.81 6.14 -24.46
CA MET A 325 17.07 6.87 -24.56
C MET A 325 17.64 6.80 -25.98
N THR A 326 18.35 7.84 -26.39
CA THR A 326 19.02 7.91 -27.69
C THR A 326 20.51 8.11 -27.50
N TRP A 327 21.31 7.29 -28.19
CA TRP A 327 22.73 7.51 -28.32
C TRP A 327 23.02 8.66 -29.28
N VAL A 328 23.82 9.62 -28.81
CA VAL A 328 24.09 10.84 -29.56
C VAL A 328 25.58 11.17 -29.57
N LYS A 329 26.02 11.81 -30.65
CA LYS A 329 27.26 12.56 -30.67
C LYS A 329 27.00 13.97 -30.15
N LEU A 330 27.79 14.37 -29.16
CA LEU A 330 27.78 15.71 -28.61
C LEU A 330 28.72 16.59 -29.43
N THR A 331 28.30 17.81 -29.74
CA THR A 331 29.12 18.79 -30.44
C THR A 331 28.99 20.12 -29.72
N LYS A 332 30.10 20.78 -29.43
CA LYS A 332 30.08 22.12 -28.83
C LYS A 332 29.24 23.05 -29.72
N ASN A 333 28.22 23.67 -29.14
CA ASN A 333 27.32 24.63 -29.78
C ASN A 333 26.38 24.08 -30.88
N ALA A 334 26.13 22.77 -30.92
CA ALA A 334 25.11 22.19 -31.80
C ALA A 334 24.21 21.22 -31.03
N ALA A 335 22.99 21.00 -31.55
CA ALA A 335 22.08 20.02 -30.99
C ALA A 335 22.69 18.60 -31.04
N PRO A 336 22.44 17.76 -30.04
CA PRO A 336 22.90 16.37 -30.06
C PRO A 336 22.44 15.64 -31.32
N GLN A 337 23.36 14.91 -31.96
CA GLN A 337 23.07 14.20 -33.20
C GLN A 337 22.90 12.71 -32.94
N PRO A 338 21.74 12.09 -33.22
CA PRO A 338 21.56 10.65 -33.10
C PRO A 338 22.56 9.88 -33.96
N MET A 339 23.26 8.93 -33.35
CA MET A 339 24.26 8.08 -34.01
C MET A 339 23.96 6.61 -33.71
N PRO A 340 24.39 5.66 -34.58
CA PRO A 340 24.26 4.24 -34.29
C PRO A 340 24.85 3.91 -32.92
N LEU A 341 24.23 2.94 -32.24
CA LEU A 341 24.77 2.42 -31.00
C LEU A 341 26.22 1.96 -31.22
N PRO A 342 27.16 2.30 -30.32
CA PRO A 342 28.52 1.83 -30.43
C PRO A 342 28.53 0.31 -30.32
N LYS A 343 29.48 -0.33 -31.01
CA LYS A 343 29.51 -1.80 -31.20
C LYS A 343 29.30 -2.59 -29.90
N PHE A 344 29.98 -2.23 -28.81
CA PHE A 344 29.82 -2.95 -27.53
C PHE A 344 28.41 -2.84 -26.96
N LEU A 345 27.72 -1.70 -27.15
CA LEU A 345 26.37 -1.49 -26.65
C LEU A 345 25.36 -2.19 -27.54
N ALA A 346 25.55 -2.17 -28.87
CA ALA A 346 24.73 -2.93 -29.80
C ALA A 346 24.84 -4.44 -29.53
N GLU A 347 26.04 -4.97 -29.40
CA GLU A 347 26.28 -6.38 -29.06
C GLU A 347 25.73 -6.76 -27.68
N PHE A 348 25.78 -5.84 -26.71
CA PHE A 348 25.14 -6.04 -25.41
C PHE A 348 23.63 -6.12 -25.58
N ILE A 349 23.00 -5.15 -26.25
CA ILE A 349 21.56 -5.07 -26.49
C ILE A 349 21.02 -6.33 -27.21
N GLU A 350 21.76 -6.87 -28.17
CA GLU A 350 21.39 -8.11 -28.86
C GLU A 350 21.42 -9.36 -27.96
N ARG A 351 22.23 -9.35 -26.90
CA ARG A 351 22.40 -10.48 -25.98
C ARG A 351 21.52 -10.40 -24.74
N VAL A 352 21.03 -9.21 -24.42
CA VAL A 352 20.22 -8.97 -23.23
C VAL A 352 18.77 -9.33 -23.47
N PRO A 353 18.03 -9.50 -22.38
CA PRO A 353 16.64 -9.86 -22.47
C PRO A 353 15.77 -8.82 -23.20
N ASN A 354 15.01 -9.27 -24.19
CA ASN A 354 14.23 -8.41 -25.09
C ASN A 354 12.75 -8.80 -25.20
N TYR A 355 12.30 -9.76 -24.40
CA TYR A 355 10.95 -10.31 -24.48
C TYR A 355 10.44 -10.70 -23.11
N TYR A 356 9.30 -10.14 -22.73
CA TYR A 356 8.64 -10.40 -21.45
C TYR A 356 7.14 -10.56 -21.65
N ILE A 357 6.58 -11.65 -21.12
CA ILE A 357 5.14 -11.82 -20.97
C ILE A 357 4.83 -11.55 -19.50
N PRO A 358 4.08 -10.48 -19.17
CA PRO A 358 3.72 -10.18 -17.80
C PRO A 358 3.01 -11.35 -17.12
N GLU A 359 3.50 -11.73 -15.94
CA GLU A 359 2.77 -12.66 -15.08
C GLU A 359 1.41 -12.05 -14.71
N SER A 360 0.40 -12.91 -14.57
CA SER A 360 -0.90 -12.51 -14.04
C SER A 360 -0.77 -12.25 -12.54
N CYS A 361 -0.76 -10.98 -12.15
CA CYS A 361 -0.71 -10.53 -10.77
C CYS A 361 -1.87 -9.57 -10.50
N PRO A 362 -2.36 -9.48 -9.25
CA PRO A 362 -3.32 -8.45 -8.88
C PRO A 362 -2.72 -7.05 -9.09
N GLU A 363 -3.59 -6.08 -9.35
CA GLU A 363 -3.27 -4.66 -9.62
C GLU A 363 -4.36 -3.80 -8.96
N SER A 364 -4.17 -3.45 -7.68
CA SER A 364 -5.21 -2.80 -6.84
C SER A 364 -5.79 -1.51 -7.41
N PHE A 365 -5.05 -0.75 -8.22
CA PHE A 365 -5.50 0.52 -8.80
C PHE A 365 -5.95 0.42 -10.26
N ARG A 366 -5.85 -0.73 -10.94
CA ARG A 366 -6.13 -0.83 -12.38
C ARG A 366 -7.53 -0.38 -12.77
N ASP A 367 -8.53 -0.83 -12.01
CA ASP A 367 -9.95 -0.56 -12.29
C ASP A 367 -10.55 0.47 -11.32
N ILE A 368 -9.71 1.32 -10.72
CA ILE A 368 -10.17 2.30 -9.75
C ILE A 368 -11.07 3.34 -10.40
N SER A 369 -12.26 3.55 -9.84
CA SER A 369 -13.24 4.47 -10.41
C SER A 369 -12.74 5.91 -10.37
N LYS A 370 -12.76 6.59 -11.53
CA LYS A 370 -12.43 8.02 -11.65
C LYS A 370 -13.63 8.94 -11.34
N GLY A 371 -14.83 8.36 -11.30
CA GLY A 371 -16.10 9.07 -11.21
C GLY A 371 -16.47 9.84 -12.49
N LYS A 372 -17.51 10.67 -12.44
CA LYS A 372 -18.00 11.44 -13.59
C LYS A 372 -16.99 12.52 -14.01
N ARG A 373 -16.83 12.73 -15.32
CA ARG A 373 -16.07 13.87 -15.86
C ARG A 373 -16.80 15.18 -15.60
N LEU A 374 -16.09 16.15 -15.01
CA LEU A 374 -16.61 17.46 -14.65
C LEU A 374 -16.12 18.55 -15.61
N TYR A 375 -14.87 18.44 -16.07
CA TYR A 375 -14.25 19.40 -16.98
C TYR A 375 -13.18 18.72 -17.83
N GLU A 376 -12.98 19.23 -19.05
CA GLU A 376 -11.86 18.90 -19.94
C GLU A 376 -11.54 20.09 -20.81
N THR A 377 -10.24 20.39 -20.94
CA THR A 377 -9.77 21.45 -21.83
C THR A 377 -9.99 21.09 -23.30
N SER A 378 -10.34 22.08 -24.11
CA SER A 378 -10.42 21.95 -25.56
C SER A 378 -9.05 21.59 -26.15
N SER A 379 -9.02 20.82 -27.23
CA SER A 379 -7.76 20.55 -27.93
C SER A 379 -7.23 21.82 -28.60
N GLY A 380 -5.94 22.15 -28.41
CA GLY A 380 -5.29 23.29 -29.05
C GLY A 380 -4.08 23.86 -28.28
N PRO A 381 -3.32 24.80 -28.86
CA PRO A 381 -2.13 25.37 -28.24
C PRO A 381 -2.40 26.36 -27.09
N ASN A 382 -3.58 27.00 -27.04
CA ASN A 382 -3.90 28.10 -26.13
C ASN A 382 -5.07 27.81 -25.17
N THR A 383 -5.38 26.54 -24.92
CA THR A 383 -6.56 26.13 -24.12
C THR A 383 -6.19 25.77 -22.68
N ARG A 384 -4.93 25.97 -22.30
CA ARG A 384 -4.39 25.54 -21.00
C ARG A 384 -4.62 26.59 -19.93
N HIS A 385 -5.19 26.16 -18.82
CA HIS A 385 -5.45 27.02 -17.66
C HIS A 385 -4.31 26.87 -16.66
N LEU A 386 -3.56 27.94 -16.42
CA LEU A 386 -2.44 27.96 -15.48
C LEU A 386 -2.97 27.88 -14.05
N LEU A 387 -2.55 26.87 -13.30
CA LEU A 387 -2.90 26.69 -11.89
C LEU A 387 -1.85 27.30 -10.96
N ALA A 388 -0.57 27.08 -11.27
CA ALA A 388 0.54 27.57 -10.47
C ALA A 388 1.81 27.71 -11.32
N GLU A 389 2.76 28.50 -10.82
CA GLU A 389 4.12 28.65 -11.36
C GLU A 389 5.11 28.72 -10.19
N GLN A 390 6.22 27.98 -10.29
CA GLN A 390 7.25 27.94 -9.26
C GLN A 390 8.64 27.85 -9.88
N SER A 391 9.65 28.38 -9.18
CA SER A 391 11.03 28.37 -9.62
C SER A 391 11.90 27.57 -8.66
N PHE A 392 12.67 26.62 -9.18
CA PHE A 392 13.54 25.72 -8.43
C PHE A 392 15.00 26.04 -8.69
N SER A 393 15.78 26.23 -7.63
CA SER A 393 17.24 26.20 -7.71
C SER A 393 17.70 24.77 -8.03
N THR A 394 18.76 24.63 -8.82
CA THR A 394 19.48 23.37 -8.96
C THR A 394 20.92 23.51 -8.49
N SER A 395 21.56 22.39 -8.22
CA SER A 395 22.93 22.27 -7.71
C SER A 395 23.59 20.99 -8.21
N LEU A 396 24.81 20.71 -7.75
CA LEU A 396 25.49 19.45 -8.05
C LEU A 396 24.76 18.22 -7.47
N GLU A 397 23.95 18.37 -6.41
CA GLU A 397 23.13 17.27 -5.88
C GLU A 397 22.08 16.79 -6.91
N ASP A 398 21.68 17.68 -7.82
CA ASP A 398 20.66 17.40 -8.83
C ASP A 398 21.27 16.84 -10.14
N THR A 399 22.59 16.64 -10.21
CA THR A 399 23.27 16.22 -11.44
C THR A 399 23.54 14.73 -11.53
N ASP A 400 23.62 14.22 -12.75
CA ASP A 400 24.13 12.89 -13.05
C ASP A 400 25.66 12.88 -13.27
N ALA A 401 26.23 11.69 -13.52
CA ALA A 401 27.66 11.51 -13.71
C ALA A 401 28.25 12.23 -14.95
N ILE A 402 27.41 12.72 -15.86
CA ILE A 402 27.80 13.45 -17.07
C ILE A 402 27.71 14.96 -16.83
N GLY A 403 27.12 15.40 -15.71
CA GLY A 403 27.06 16.78 -15.27
C GLY A 403 25.78 17.52 -15.70
N ASN A 404 24.78 16.81 -16.20
CA ASN A 404 23.47 17.36 -16.52
C ASN A 404 22.50 17.19 -15.34
N ILE A 405 21.47 18.03 -15.26
CA ILE A 405 20.36 17.81 -14.31
C ILE A 405 19.71 16.48 -14.64
N ASN A 406 19.71 15.59 -13.65
CA ASN A 406 19.17 14.26 -13.78
C ASN A 406 17.66 14.30 -14.08
N PHE A 407 17.20 13.46 -15.00
CA PHE A 407 15.81 13.43 -15.46
C PHE A 407 14.81 13.17 -14.32
N GLN A 408 15.20 12.47 -13.25
CA GLN A 408 14.33 12.18 -12.10
C GLN A 408 13.88 13.47 -11.37
N ASN A 409 14.69 14.53 -11.42
CA ASN A 409 14.37 15.79 -10.75
C ASN A 409 13.13 16.48 -11.33
N TYR A 410 12.83 16.27 -12.62
CA TYR A 410 11.63 16.81 -13.23
C TYR A 410 10.35 16.27 -12.58
N TYR A 411 10.38 15.04 -12.05
CA TYR A 411 9.26 14.43 -11.31
C TYR A 411 9.23 14.86 -9.85
N ILE A 412 10.39 15.15 -9.25
CA ILE A 412 10.45 15.79 -7.93
C ILE A 412 9.81 17.18 -7.99
N PHE A 413 10.11 17.96 -9.03
CA PHE A 413 9.48 19.27 -9.24
C PHE A 413 7.96 19.16 -9.46
N GLN A 414 7.47 18.16 -10.21
CA GLN A 414 6.02 17.90 -10.33
C GLN A 414 5.38 17.63 -8.98
N GLY A 415 5.98 16.74 -8.19
CA GLY A 415 5.45 16.37 -6.89
C GLY A 415 5.37 17.57 -5.95
N ARG A 416 6.47 18.32 -5.81
CA ARG A 416 6.53 19.52 -4.96
C ARG A 416 5.47 20.55 -5.36
N MET A 417 5.42 20.89 -6.65
CA MET A 417 4.48 21.89 -7.16
C MET A 417 3.02 21.50 -6.95
N ARG A 418 2.68 20.22 -7.22
CA ARG A 418 1.33 19.69 -7.02
C ARG A 418 0.95 19.69 -5.53
N ASP A 419 1.85 19.20 -4.68
CA ASP A 419 1.58 19.06 -3.26
C ASP A 419 1.42 20.43 -2.60
N GLU A 420 2.28 21.41 -2.94
CA GLU A 420 2.14 22.80 -2.48
C GLU A 420 0.84 23.45 -2.96
N PHE A 421 0.45 23.24 -4.23
CA PHE A 421 -0.81 23.77 -4.76
C PHE A 421 -2.03 23.22 -3.99
N PHE A 422 -2.15 21.91 -3.83
CA PHE A 422 -3.28 21.35 -3.09
C PHE A 422 -3.22 21.65 -1.59
N GLN A 423 -2.03 21.71 -0.99
CA GLN A 423 -1.84 22.13 0.39
C GLN A 423 -2.35 23.56 0.61
N SER A 424 -2.18 24.47 -0.36
CA SER A 424 -2.68 25.84 -0.26
C SER A 424 -4.22 25.93 -0.24
N ILE A 425 -4.92 24.95 -0.83
CA ILE A 425 -6.38 24.90 -0.91
C ILE A 425 -6.99 24.18 0.31
N ILE A 426 -6.37 23.08 0.74
CA ILE A 426 -6.85 22.20 1.81
C ILE A 426 -5.77 21.92 2.87
N PRO A 427 -5.20 22.95 3.54
CA PRO A 427 -4.10 22.77 4.49
C PRO A 427 -4.45 21.86 5.68
N GLU A 428 -5.73 21.73 6.00
CA GLU A 428 -6.23 20.85 7.07
C GLU A 428 -6.13 19.34 6.75
N TYR A 429 -5.91 18.97 5.49
CA TYR A 429 -5.69 17.59 5.04
C TYR A 429 -4.20 17.21 5.09
N TYR A 430 -3.29 18.19 4.97
CA TYR A 430 -1.84 17.97 4.95
C TYR A 430 -1.19 17.95 6.35
N ARG A 431 -1.94 17.53 7.39
CA ARG A 431 -1.47 17.48 8.80
C ARG A 431 -1.18 16.06 9.31
N ARG A 432 -0.87 15.11 8.41
CA ARG A 432 -0.63 13.68 8.71
C ARG A 432 -1.83 12.95 9.31
N ASP A 433 -3.04 13.27 8.86
CA ASP A 433 -4.25 12.53 9.21
C ASP A 433 -4.66 11.63 8.04
N ILE A 434 -4.28 10.36 8.12
CA ILE A 434 -4.54 9.36 7.07
C ILE A 434 -6.04 9.21 6.77
N HIS A 435 -6.92 9.47 7.74
CA HIS A 435 -8.36 9.25 7.59
C HIS A 435 -9.04 10.29 6.70
N LYS A 436 -8.40 11.43 6.43
CA LYS A 436 -8.96 12.48 5.58
C LYS A 436 -8.74 12.23 4.08
N GLY A 437 -7.77 11.38 3.75
CA GLY A 437 -7.39 11.08 2.38
C GLY A 437 -6.23 11.91 1.84
N GLU A 438 -5.73 11.49 0.68
CA GLU A 438 -4.57 12.07 0.02
C GLU A 438 -4.63 11.92 -1.51
N PHE A 439 -3.86 12.76 -2.21
CA PHE A 439 -3.65 12.61 -3.65
C PHE A 439 -2.59 11.56 -3.96
N ARG A 440 -2.94 10.62 -4.83
CA ARG A 440 -2.07 9.56 -5.35
C ARG A 440 -1.84 9.74 -6.83
N CYS A 441 -0.59 9.60 -7.27
CA CYS A 441 -0.28 9.55 -8.69
C CYS A 441 -0.72 8.20 -9.26
N LEU A 442 -1.47 8.22 -10.37
CA LEU A 442 -1.80 7.04 -11.16
C LEU A 442 -0.93 6.95 -12.42
N GLN A 443 -0.52 8.07 -12.97
CA GLN A 443 0.34 8.12 -14.15
C GLN A 443 1.21 9.36 -14.11
N SER A 444 2.48 9.23 -14.51
CA SER A 444 3.37 10.39 -14.69
C SER A 444 4.28 10.16 -15.90
N LYS A 445 4.42 11.18 -16.74
CA LYS A 445 5.33 11.16 -17.91
C LYS A 445 5.98 12.51 -18.09
N VAL A 446 7.24 12.52 -18.51
CA VAL A 446 7.94 13.73 -18.99
C VAL A 446 8.62 13.43 -20.32
N ASP A 447 8.31 14.25 -21.33
CA ASP A 447 8.98 14.32 -22.63
C ASP A 447 10.07 15.41 -22.55
N PHE A 448 11.33 15.02 -22.70
CA PHE A 448 12.49 15.91 -22.59
C PHE A 448 12.87 16.48 -23.95
N LEU A 449 13.08 17.79 -24.01
CA LEU A 449 13.39 18.53 -25.24
C LEU A 449 14.82 19.05 -25.25
N ARG A 450 15.36 19.42 -24.08
CA ARG A 450 16.69 20.00 -23.91
C ARG A 450 17.27 19.66 -22.54
N GLU A 451 18.59 19.74 -22.45
CA GLU A 451 19.35 19.52 -21.23
C GLU A 451 19.40 20.79 -20.35
N ALA A 452 19.36 20.57 -19.04
CA ALA A 452 19.65 21.58 -18.03
C ALA A 452 20.97 21.25 -17.33
N MET A 453 21.67 22.28 -16.89
CA MET A 453 22.98 22.23 -16.23
C MET A 453 22.82 22.55 -14.74
N PRO A 454 23.75 22.13 -13.87
CA PRO A 454 23.76 22.56 -12.48
C PRO A 454 23.75 24.08 -12.38
N PHE A 455 23.04 24.58 -11.36
CA PHE A 455 22.83 26.01 -11.08
C PHE A 455 21.92 26.75 -12.08
N ASP A 456 21.38 26.04 -13.09
CA ASP A 456 20.26 26.58 -13.85
C ASP A 456 19.04 26.77 -12.93
N ARG A 457 18.33 27.87 -13.17
CA ARG A 457 17.05 28.14 -12.52
C ARG A 457 15.94 27.49 -13.35
N ILE A 458 15.26 26.51 -12.78
CA ILE A 458 14.20 25.76 -13.47
C ILE A 458 12.84 26.30 -13.06
N GLU A 459 12.15 26.94 -13.97
CA GLU A 459 10.78 27.39 -13.79
C GLU A 459 9.82 26.31 -14.27
N VAL A 460 8.86 25.95 -13.43
CA VAL A 460 7.83 24.95 -13.72
C VAL A 460 6.47 25.61 -13.68
N LYS A 461 5.68 25.39 -14.73
CA LYS A 461 4.30 25.82 -14.84
C LYS A 461 3.39 24.60 -14.82
N MET A 462 2.36 24.63 -13.99
CA MET A 462 1.36 23.56 -13.88
C MET A 462 0.03 24.06 -14.40
N TYR A 463 -0.58 23.29 -15.30
CA TYR A 463 -1.82 23.61 -15.97
C TYR A 463 -2.86 22.52 -15.74
N LEU A 464 -4.13 22.92 -15.67
CA LEU A 464 -5.24 21.98 -15.63
C LEU A 464 -5.53 21.42 -17.03
N GLN A 465 -5.65 20.09 -17.14
CA GLN A 465 -6.08 19.42 -18.37
C GLN A 465 -7.52 18.91 -18.26
N SER A 466 -7.86 18.16 -17.21
CA SER A 466 -9.22 17.68 -16.98
C SER A 466 -9.47 17.35 -15.52
N VAL A 467 -10.76 17.32 -15.14
CA VAL A 467 -11.23 17.03 -13.79
C VAL A 467 -12.35 16.00 -13.88
N CYS A 468 -12.23 14.92 -13.13
CA CYS A 468 -13.34 14.02 -12.81
C CYS A 468 -13.72 14.19 -11.33
N GLU A 469 -14.75 13.49 -10.84
CA GLU A 469 -15.14 13.58 -9.43
C GLU A 469 -14.05 13.16 -8.45
N ARG A 470 -13.14 12.27 -8.88
CA ARG A 470 -12.09 11.65 -8.05
C ARG A 470 -10.68 11.86 -8.58
N THR A 471 -10.52 12.22 -9.85
CA THR A 471 -9.20 12.42 -10.48
C THR A 471 -9.02 13.81 -11.08
N VAL A 472 -7.76 14.21 -11.22
CA VAL A 472 -7.32 15.43 -11.90
C VAL A 472 -6.15 15.09 -12.82
N ASN A 473 -6.20 15.61 -14.05
CA ASN A 473 -5.10 15.51 -15.00
C ASN A 473 -4.42 16.86 -15.13
N LEU A 474 -3.10 16.86 -15.01
CA LEU A 474 -2.24 18.03 -14.95
C LEU A 474 -1.20 17.98 -16.06
N ILE A 475 -0.91 19.13 -16.65
CA ILE A 475 0.18 19.31 -17.61
C ILE A 475 1.24 20.18 -16.95
N PHE A 476 2.50 19.82 -17.14
CA PHE A 476 3.65 20.58 -16.64
C PHE A 476 4.49 21.07 -17.80
N GLU A 477 5.02 22.28 -17.70
CA GLU A 477 6.03 22.79 -18.62
C GLU A 477 7.22 23.30 -17.84
N TYR A 478 8.42 22.96 -18.32
CA TYR A 478 9.67 23.24 -17.65
C TYR A 478 10.48 24.18 -18.52
N PHE A 479 11.02 25.22 -17.91
CA PHE A 479 11.83 26.21 -18.57
C PHE A 479 13.10 26.47 -17.78
N ARG A 480 14.18 26.75 -18.48
CA ARG A 480 15.37 27.38 -17.89
C ARG A 480 15.25 28.89 -18.03
N SER A 481 15.45 29.62 -16.94
CA SER A 481 15.58 31.08 -16.98
C SER A 481 16.94 31.46 -17.59
N LEU A 482 16.95 32.41 -18.53
CA LEU A 482 18.17 32.92 -19.16
C LEU A 482 18.55 34.30 -18.59
N PRO A 483 19.84 34.70 -18.64
CA PRO A 483 20.31 35.98 -18.07
C PRO A 483 19.66 37.23 -18.67
N ASN A 484 19.16 37.14 -19.90
CA ASN A 484 18.46 38.21 -20.61
C ASN A 484 16.97 38.32 -20.21
N GLY A 485 16.51 37.55 -19.23
CA GLY A 485 15.12 37.50 -18.77
C GLY A 485 14.17 36.67 -19.64
N THR A 486 14.66 36.05 -20.72
CA THR A 486 13.86 35.10 -21.50
C THR A 486 13.93 33.69 -20.90
N ARG A 487 13.09 32.79 -21.42
CA ARG A 487 12.95 31.41 -20.92
C ARG A 487 13.14 30.44 -22.07
N GLU A 488 13.85 29.35 -21.83
CA GLU A 488 14.03 28.27 -22.81
C GLU A 488 13.31 27.00 -22.34
N LYS A 489 12.48 26.42 -23.21
CA LYS A 489 11.69 25.23 -22.86
C LYS A 489 12.57 23.97 -22.80
N LEU A 490 12.52 23.28 -21.68
CA LEU A 490 13.29 22.08 -21.37
C LEU A 490 12.50 20.80 -21.56
N ALA A 491 11.24 20.76 -21.11
CA ALA A 491 10.44 19.54 -21.11
C ALA A 491 8.93 19.83 -21.03
N ILE A 492 8.13 18.80 -21.29
CA ILE A 492 6.67 18.79 -21.07
C ILE A 492 6.32 17.56 -20.25
N GLY A 493 5.63 17.76 -19.13
CA GLY A 493 5.17 16.72 -18.25
C GLY A 493 3.66 16.55 -18.26
N ARG A 494 3.19 15.37 -17.87
CA ARG A 494 1.79 15.07 -17.60
C ARG A 494 1.69 14.22 -16.35
N GLN A 495 0.64 14.42 -15.57
CA GLN A 495 0.35 13.61 -14.40
C GLN A 495 -1.16 13.42 -14.22
N GLU A 496 -1.59 12.19 -13.97
CA GLU A 496 -2.92 11.88 -13.45
C GLU A 496 -2.81 11.62 -11.95
N ALA A 497 -3.60 12.33 -11.15
CA ALA A 497 -3.71 12.12 -9.72
C ALA A 497 -5.15 11.77 -9.32
N ILE A 498 -5.30 10.88 -8.34
CA ILE A 498 -6.57 10.44 -7.77
C ILE A 498 -6.64 10.74 -6.27
N TRP A 499 -7.83 11.04 -5.76
CA TRP A 499 -8.07 11.17 -4.33
C TRP A 499 -8.46 9.84 -3.70
N LEU A 500 -7.64 9.35 -2.78
CA LEU A 500 -7.89 8.11 -2.03
C LEU A 500 -8.14 8.39 -0.55
N ILE A 501 -8.96 7.56 0.08
CA ILE A 501 -9.18 7.49 1.54
C ILE A 501 -8.97 6.03 1.99
N PRO A 502 -8.58 5.79 3.26
CA PRO A 502 -8.57 4.43 3.78
C PRO A 502 -10.00 3.90 3.90
N ASP A 503 -10.22 2.66 3.50
CA ASP A 503 -11.36 1.88 3.94
C ASP A 503 -11.18 1.51 5.43
N GLY A 504 -12.26 1.11 6.10
CA GLY A 504 -12.20 0.76 7.52
C GLY A 504 -11.24 -0.40 7.86
N ASN A 505 -10.67 -1.07 6.84
CA ASN A 505 -9.72 -2.18 6.96
C ASN A 505 -8.27 -1.76 6.65
N GLY A 506 -8.03 -0.49 6.29
CA GLY A 506 -6.72 0.06 5.97
C GLY A 506 -6.31 -0.01 4.49
N GLU A 507 -7.19 -0.45 3.59
CA GLU A 507 -6.96 -0.44 2.14
C GLU A 507 -7.34 0.91 1.52
N SER A 508 -6.64 1.34 0.47
CA SER A 508 -6.96 2.61 -0.21
C SER A 508 -8.15 2.47 -1.18
N ILE A 509 -9.22 3.25 -0.97
CA ILE A 509 -10.37 3.35 -1.90
C ILE A 509 -10.50 4.75 -2.49
N SER A 510 -10.97 4.83 -3.74
CA SER A 510 -11.23 6.14 -4.36
C SER A 510 -12.47 6.82 -3.80
N ALA A 511 -12.35 8.11 -3.52
CA ALA A 511 -13.45 8.95 -3.05
C ALA A 511 -13.54 10.24 -3.87
N SER A 512 -14.65 10.97 -3.74
CA SER A 512 -14.73 12.29 -4.37
C SER A 512 -13.71 13.23 -3.75
N MET A 513 -13.03 14.01 -4.59
CA MET A 513 -12.14 15.07 -4.14
C MET A 513 -12.87 16.04 -3.19
N PRO A 514 -12.17 16.61 -2.18
CA PRO A 514 -12.75 17.61 -1.29
C PRO A 514 -13.41 18.74 -2.08
N LEU A 515 -14.57 19.21 -1.59
CA LEU A 515 -15.36 20.21 -2.31
C LEU A 515 -14.53 21.47 -2.63
N LYS A 516 -13.72 21.95 -1.67
CA LYS A 516 -12.81 23.08 -1.86
C LYS A 516 -11.85 22.90 -3.05
N VAL A 517 -11.32 21.69 -3.23
CA VAL A 517 -10.42 21.38 -4.35
C VAL A 517 -11.18 21.39 -5.66
N LYS A 518 -12.35 20.73 -5.73
CA LYS A 518 -13.19 20.73 -6.94
C LYS A 518 -13.58 22.15 -7.36
N THR A 519 -14.03 22.96 -6.41
CA THR A 519 -14.38 24.37 -6.66
C THR A 519 -13.17 25.15 -7.16
N ALA A 520 -12.02 25.10 -6.47
CA ALA A 520 -10.82 25.81 -6.91
C ALA A 520 -10.35 25.42 -8.32
N LEU A 521 -10.40 24.14 -8.68
CA LEU A 521 -10.06 23.67 -10.02
C LEU A 521 -11.06 24.16 -11.08
N LEU A 522 -12.37 24.13 -10.78
CA LEU A 522 -13.41 24.54 -11.73
C LEU A 522 -13.52 26.07 -11.87
N ASP A 523 -13.21 26.83 -10.83
CA ASP A 523 -13.19 28.29 -10.88
C ASP A 523 -11.97 28.81 -11.66
N SER A 524 -10.88 28.03 -11.75
CA SER A 524 -9.70 28.39 -12.54
C SER A 524 -9.92 28.41 -14.06
N VAL A 525 -11.05 27.85 -14.52
CA VAL A 525 -11.40 27.69 -15.94
C VAL A 525 -12.63 28.49 -16.37
N GLN A 526 -13.29 29.17 -15.42
CA GLN A 526 -14.35 30.14 -15.64
C GLN A 526 -13.73 31.54 -15.78
#